data_AF-A0A509AF07-F1
#
_entry.id   AF-A0A509AF07-F1
#
_cell.length_a   1.000
_cell.length_b   1.000
_cell.length_c   1.000
_cell.angle_alpha   90.00
_cell.angle_beta   90.00
_cell.angle_gamma   90.00
#
_symmetry.space_group_name_H-M   'P 1'
#
loop_
_entity.id
_entity.type
_entity.pdbx_description
1 polymer ?
#
loop_
_entity_poly.entity_id
_entity_poly.type
_entity_poly.pdbx_seq_one_letter_code
_entity_poly.pdbx_strand_id
1 'polypeptide(L)'
;MKNAATPESLLCRCEDVRCGDVAAADDWLQAKLTQRCGMGACQGRTCAASARWLYCWPLPQPREPLSPARAETLIALARLSAEP
;
A
#
# COMPACT_ATOMS: atom_id res chain seq x y z
N MET A 1 15.60 -2.53 -17.28
CA MET A 1 15.54 -2.39 -15.80
C MET A 1 14.55 -3.35 -15.13
N LYS A 2 13.32 -3.59 -15.63
CA LYS A 2 12.37 -4.53 -14.98
C LYS A 2 12.96 -5.91 -14.68
N ASN A 3 13.76 -6.45 -15.59
CA ASN A 3 14.42 -7.76 -15.47
C ASN A 3 15.48 -7.85 -14.36
N ALA A 4 15.81 -6.74 -13.68
CA ALA A 4 16.69 -6.76 -12.51
C ALA A 4 15.96 -7.21 -11.24
N ALA A 5 14.62 -7.15 -11.21
CA ALA A 5 13.85 -7.68 -10.09
C ALA A 5 13.85 -9.21 -10.12
N THR A 6 14.27 -9.81 -9.02
CA THR A 6 14.25 -11.26 -8.78
C THR A 6 13.07 -11.63 -7.89
N PRO A 7 12.67 -12.91 -7.79
CA PRO A 7 11.67 -13.35 -6.83
C PRO A 7 11.99 -12.96 -5.38
N GLU A 8 13.28 -12.92 -5.01
CA GLU A 8 13.75 -12.51 -3.69
C GLU A 8 13.78 -10.99 -3.46
N SER A 9 13.57 -10.19 -4.51
CA SER A 9 13.57 -8.75 -4.41
C SER A 9 12.40 -8.27 -3.57
N LEU A 10 12.67 -7.34 -2.66
CA LEU A 10 11.65 -6.78 -1.80
C LEU A 10 10.71 -5.86 -2.60
N LEU A 11 9.41 -6.16 -2.55
CA LEU A 11 8.38 -5.33 -3.15
C LEU A 11 7.74 -4.38 -2.13
N CYS A 12 7.36 -4.90 -0.94
CA CYS A 12 6.74 -4.13 0.13
C CYS A 12 7.54 -4.23 1.42
N ARG A 13 8.26 -3.15 1.77
CA ARG A 13 9.07 -3.13 3.00
C ARG A 13 8.26 -3.14 4.30
N CYS A 14 7.07 -2.54 4.33
CA CYS A 14 6.30 -2.48 5.58
C CYS A 14 5.68 -3.82 5.98
N GLU A 15 5.47 -4.72 5.02
CA GLU A 15 4.83 -6.02 5.24
C GLU A 15 5.79 -7.17 4.87
N ASP A 16 7.07 -6.86 4.61
CA ASP A 16 8.13 -7.79 4.19
C ASP A 16 7.75 -8.72 3.01
N VAL A 17 7.00 -8.20 2.04
CA VAL A 17 6.55 -8.94 0.84
C VAL A 17 7.58 -8.84 -0.28
N ARG A 18 7.94 -9.97 -0.87
CA ARG A 18 8.86 -10.11 -2.01
C ARG A 18 8.11 -10.18 -3.34
N CYS A 19 8.83 -9.96 -4.44
CA CYS A 19 8.30 -10.08 -5.79
C CYS A 19 7.78 -11.50 -6.10
N GLY A 20 8.39 -12.54 -5.53
CA GLY A 20 7.98 -13.94 -5.68
C GLY A 20 6.65 -14.24 -4.98
N ASP A 21 6.40 -13.64 -3.82
CA ASP A 21 5.18 -13.87 -3.02
C ASP A 21 3.92 -13.44 -3.76
N VAL A 22 4.03 -12.42 -4.62
CA VAL A 22 2.92 -11.88 -5.42
C VAL A 22 2.93 -12.37 -6.87
N ALA A 23 3.81 -13.31 -7.24
CA ALA A 23 3.95 -13.77 -8.62
C ALA A 23 2.69 -14.40 -9.20
N ALA A 24 1.82 -14.95 -8.34
CA ALA A 24 0.54 -15.55 -8.71
C ALA A 24 -0.66 -14.58 -8.62
N ALA A 25 -0.44 -13.33 -8.21
CA ALA A 25 -1.51 -12.33 -8.14
C ALA A 25 -1.78 -11.73 -9.52
N ASP A 26 -3.04 -11.65 -9.92
CA ASP A 26 -3.43 -11.04 -11.20
C ASP A 26 -3.46 -9.51 -11.13
N ASP A 27 -3.69 -8.96 -9.93
CA ASP A 27 -3.82 -7.54 -9.71
C ASP A 27 -3.36 -7.10 -8.30
N TRP A 28 -3.39 -5.77 -8.09
CA TRP A 28 -3.05 -5.16 -6.82
C TRP A 28 -3.96 -5.61 -5.66
N LEU A 29 -5.25 -5.82 -5.92
CA LEU A 29 -6.20 -6.21 -4.88
C LEU A 29 -5.90 -7.62 -4.39
N GLN A 30 -5.62 -8.56 -5.29
CA GLN A 30 -5.20 -9.91 -4.96
C GLN A 30 -3.90 -9.90 -4.17
N ALA A 31 -2.84 -9.23 -4.65
CA ALA A 31 -1.57 -9.13 -3.92
C ALA A 31 -1.74 -8.51 -2.53
N LYS A 32 -2.64 -7.51 -2.41
CA LYS A 32 -3.00 -6.92 -1.13
C LYS A 32 -3.70 -7.93 -0.22
N LEU A 33 -4.77 -8.57 -0.67
CA LEU A 33 -5.57 -9.45 0.19
C LEU A 33 -4.83 -10.75 0.58
N THR A 34 -4.03 -11.32 -0.32
CA THR A 34 -3.36 -12.61 -0.08
C THR A 34 -2.02 -12.46 0.63
N GLN A 35 -1.22 -11.45 0.26
CA GLN A 35 0.13 -11.25 0.80
C GLN A 35 0.26 -10.02 1.70
N ARG A 36 -0.85 -9.32 1.97
CA ARG A 36 -0.86 -8.07 2.73
C ARG A 36 -0.13 -6.90 2.08
N CYS A 37 0.24 -7.01 0.80
CA CYS A 37 1.00 -5.98 0.11
C CYS A 37 0.32 -4.59 0.22
N GLY A 38 1.05 -3.63 0.81
CA GLY A 38 0.55 -2.26 1.00
C GLY A 38 -0.43 -2.06 2.16
N MET A 39 -0.55 -2.99 3.12
CA MET A 39 -1.36 -2.80 4.34
C MET A 39 -0.60 -2.23 5.55
N GLY A 40 0.73 -2.10 5.47
CA GLY A 40 1.53 -1.55 6.56
C GLY A 40 1.40 -0.04 6.71
N ALA A 41 2.22 0.55 7.61
CA ALA A 41 2.13 1.96 7.95
C ALA A 41 2.23 2.93 6.76
N CYS A 42 2.94 2.56 5.69
CA CYS A 42 3.02 3.38 4.47
C CYS A 42 1.78 3.30 3.57
N GLN A 43 0.83 2.41 3.85
CA GLN A 43 -0.42 2.21 3.11
C GLN A 43 -0.21 2.05 1.60
N GLY A 44 0.86 1.36 1.20
CA GLY A 44 1.13 1.06 -0.20
C GLY A 44 1.81 2.19 -0.99
N ARG A 45 2.17 3.31 -0.34
CA ARG A 45 2.73 4.51 -1.00
C ARG A 45 3.91 4.21 -1.94
N THR A 46 4.80 3.30 -1.55
CA THR A 46 5.97 2.91 -2.36
C THR A 46 5.74 1.66 -3.20
N CYS A 47 5.16 0.62 -2.61
CA CYS A 47 5.03 -0.67 -3.28
C CYS A 47 3.94 -0.68 -4.36
N ALA A 48 2.89 0.15 -4.27
CA ALA A 48 1.89 0.28 -5.34
C ALA A 48 2.49 0.91 -6.61
N ALA A 49 3.33 1.93 -6.47
CA ALA A 49 4.05 2.53 -7.60
C ALA A 49 5.05 1.55 -8.23
N SER A 50 5.75 0.78 -7.39
CA SER A 50 6.67 -0.27 -7.84
C SER A 50 5.92 -1.39 -8.58
N ALA A 51 4.78 -1.83 -8.04
CA ALA A 51 3.94 -2.85 -8.64
C ALA A 51 3.33 -2.39 -9.98
N ARG A 52 2.94 -1.11 -10.09
CA ARG A 52 2.54 -0.52 -11.37
C ARG A 52 3.65 -0.60 -12.40
N TRP A 53 4.88 -0.29 -12.02
CA TRP A 53 6.00 -0.36 -12.95
C TRP A 53 6.34 -1.80 -13.32
N LEU A 54 6.44 -2.71 -12.35
CA LEU A 54 6.87 -4.10 -12.55
C LEU A 54 5.82 -4.96 -13.24
N TYR A 55 4.57 -4.88 -12.78
CA TYR A 55 3.48 -5.79 -13.17
C TYR A 55 2.37 -5.10 -13.98
N CYS A 56 2.51 -3.80 -14.25
CA CYS A 56 1.49 -3.00 -14.94
C CYS A 56 0.13 -2.94 -14.22
N TRP A 57 0.09 -3.24 -12.91
CA TRP A 57 -1.12 -3.08 -12.12
C TRP A 57 -1.50 -1.60 -11.96
N PRO A 58 -2.78 -1.25 -12.05
CA PRO A 58 -3.22 0.13 -11.85
C PRO A 58 -2.94 0.60 -10.43
N LEU A 59 -2.68 1.91 -10.26
CA LEU A 59 -2.58 2.47 -8.91
C LEU A 59 -3.95 2.42 -8.24
N PRO A 60 -4.04 1.91 -6.99
CA PRO A 60 -5.26 2.00 -6.23
C PRO A 60 -5.58 3.46 -5.92
N GLN A 61 -6.86 3.80 -5.89
CA GLN A 61 -7.30 5.11 -5.40
C GLN A 61 -6.91 5.24 -3.91
N PRO A 62 -6.19 6.31 -3.52
CA PRO A 62 -5.95 6.62 -2.11
C PRO A 62 -7.27 6.81 -1.37
N ARG A 63 -7.35 6.33 -0.13
CA ARG A 63 -8.48 6.56 0.76
C ARG A 63 -8.03 7.39 1.95
N GLU A 64 -8.92 8.24 2.45
CA GLU A 64 -8.70 8.91 3.72
C GLU A 64 -8.61 7.91 4.89
N PRO A 65 -7.73 8.16 5.87
CA PRO A 65 -6.75 9.26 5.90
C PRO A 65 -5.51 8.97 5.04
N LEU A 66 -5.03 9.98 4.28
CA LEU A 66 -3.90 9.84 3.33
C LEU A 66 -2.55 9.49 4.00
N SER A 67 -2.45 9.73 5.30
CA SER A 67 -1.37 9.27 6.17
C SER A 67 -2.00 8.73 7.46
N PRO A 68 -1.37 7.75 8.14
CA PRO A 68 -1.87 7.26 9.41
C PRO A 68 -2.12 8.41 10.38
N ALA A 69 -3.32 8.46 10.94
CA ALA A 69 -3.74 9.45 11.92
C ALA A 69 -4.28 8.73 13.15
N ARG A 70 -4.04 9.33 14.32
CA ARG A 70 -4.60 8.85 15.58
C ARG A 70 -6.10 9.13 15.59
N ALA A 71 -6.89 8.19 16.08
CA ALA A 71 -8.33 8.36 16.22
C ALA A 71 -8.65 9.57 17.12
N GLU A 72 -7.87 9.76 18.19
CA GLU A 72 -8.07 10.87 19.14
C GLU A 72 -7.90 12.23 18.47
N THR A 73 -6.91 12.37 17.57
CA THR A 73 -6.69 13.60 16.80
C THR A 73 -7.87 13.90 15.88
N LEU A 74 -8.39 12.89 15.18
CA LEU A 74 -9.54 13.07 14.29
C LEU A 74 -10.81 13.44 15.08
N ILE A 75 -11.04 12.82 16.23
CA ILE A 75 -12.16 13.16 17.12
C ILE A 75 -12.03 14.58 17.65
N ALA A 76 -10.83 15.01 18.07
CA ALA A 76 -10.60 16.36 18.55
C ALA A 76 -10.86 17.41 17.45
N LEU A 77 -10.36 17.19 16.24
CA LEU A 77 -10.60 18.07 15.10
C LEU A 77 -12.09 18.15 14.73
N ALA A 78 -12.79 17.01 14.73
CA ALA A 78 -14.22 16.98 14.44
C ALA A 78 -15.05 17.81 15.44
N ARG A 79 -14.64 17.82 16.72
CA ARG A 79 -15.29 18.64 17.77
C ARG A 79 -15.04 20.14 17.56
N LEU A 80 -13.80 20.52 17.25
CA LEU A 80 -13.46 21.92 16.97
C LEU A 80 -14.22 22.48 15.76
N SER A 81 -14.40 21.66 14.71
CA SER A 81 -15.17 22.07 13.52
C SER A 81 -16.68 22.15 13.74
N ALA A 82 -17.20 21.64 14.86
CA ALA A 82 -18.62 21.61 15.19
C ALA A 82 -19.05 22.73 16.15
N GLU A 83 -18.10 23.47 16.74
CA GLU A 83 -18.39 24.68 17.49
C GLU A 83 -18.74 25.84 16.51
N PRO A 84 -19.84 26.57 16.74
CA PRO A 84 -20.29 27.64 15.86
C PRO A 84 -19.38 28.89 15.87
#